data_AF-A0A661V7F5-F1
#
_entry.id   AF-A0A661V7F5-F1
#
_cell.length_a   1.000
_cell.length_b   1.000
_cell.length_c   1.000
_cell.angle_alpha   90.00
_cell.angle_beta   90.00
_cell.angle_gamma   90.00
#
_symmetry.space_group_name_H-M   'P 1'
#
loop_
_entity.id
_entity.type
_entity.pdbx_description
1 polymer ?
#
loop_
_entity_poly.entity_id
_entity_poly.type
_entity_poly.pdbx_seq_one_letter_code
_entity_poly.pdbx_strand_id
1 'polypeptide(L)'
;MPDFFGGEGTSQWTMIIPLIGLIVFSIFMRRRKTESTPQDIATSLLSDMNANQGIVEQAGSQMRPTTLKIASWQRNSDKLGFLDNETRSNIINFFKMAEDFNMQMESAKKFKATSYISGINTERMKGPLAKGREGLQEWMKVNMQQAGPGAGRQGCMPGMGG
;
A
#
# COMPACT_ATOMS: atom_id res chain seq x y z
N MET A 1 19.46 28.43 -45.49
CA MET A 1 19.60 28.85 -44.09
C MET A 1 18.65 30.01 -43.85
N PRO A 2 17.74 29.89 -42.88
CA PRO A 2 17.32 31.05 -42.10
C PRO A 2 17.34 30.78 -40.58
N ASP A 3 17.49 31.88 -39.86
CA ASP A 3 17.80 32.02 -38.45
C ASP A 3 16.65 31.61 -37.52
N PHE A 4 16.83 30.51 -36.78
CA PHE A 4 15.85 30.05 -35.77
C PHE A 4 16.28 30.38 -34.32
N PHE A 5 17.43 31.02 -34.12
CA PHE A 5 17.95 31.34 -32.79
C PHE A 5 18.04 32.86 -32.58
N GLY A 6 16.88 33.51 -32.54
CA GLY A 6 16.72 34.86 -31.98
C GLY A 6 16.55 34.77 -30.46
N GLY A 7 17.52 35.32 -29.72
CA GLY A 7 17.57 35.32 -28.27
C GLY A 7 16.47 36.17 -27.65
N GLU A 8 15.53 35.51 -26.96
CA GLU A 8 14.58 36.08 -25.97
C GLU A 8 13.78 34.94 -25.29
N GLY A 9 13.71 33.74 -25.90
CA GLY A 9 12.99 32.58 -25.34
C GLY A 9 13.71 31.79 -24.24
N THR A 10 15.04 31.90 -24.09
CA THR A 10 15.79 31.06 -23.13
C THR A 10 15.41 31.35 -21.68
N SER A 11 15.21 32.63 -21.31
CA SER A 11 14.87 33.05 -19.95
C SER A 11 13.52 32.52 -19.46
N GLN A 12 12.52 32.45 -20.35
CA GLN A 12 11.19 31.97 -19.99
C GLN A 12 11.20 30.45 -19.78
N TRP A 13 11.85 29.69 -20.67
CA TRP A 13 11.98 28.23 -20.51
C TRP A 13 12.81 27.86 -19.28
N THR A 14 13.81 28.65 -18.90
CA THR A 14 14.61 28.41 -17.68
C THR A 14 13.82 28.56 -16.37
N MET A 15 12.73 29.34 -16.35
CA MET A 15 11.84 29.41 -15.17
C MET A 15 10.68 28.41 -15.24
N ILE A 16 10.20 28.08 -16.44
CA ILE A 16 9.08 27.14 -16.63
C ILE A 16 9.49 25.71 -16.29
N ILE A 17 10.68 25.25 -16.68
CA ILE A 17 11.15 23.88 -16.41
C ILE A 17 11.18 23.55 -14.90
N PRO A 18 11.79 24.36 -14.01
CA PRO A 18 11.76 24.08 -12.58
C PRO A 18 10.35 24.20 -11.99
N LEU A 19 9.48 25.07 -12.52
CA LEU A 19 8.10 25.19 -12.07
C LEU A 19 7.29 23.91 -12.39
N ILE A 20 7.42 23.38 -13.61
CA ILE A 20 6.79 22.09 -13.99
C ILE A 20 7.37 20.97 -13.13
N GLY A 21 8.69 20.97 -12.90
CA GLY A 21 9.35 20.03 -11.99
C GLY A 21 8.75 20.08 -10.58
N LEU A 22 8.54 21.26 -10.03
CA LEU A 22 7.93 21.47 -8.72
C LEU A 22 6.46 21.04 -8.67
N ILE A 23 5.69 21.22 -9.75
CA ILE A 23 4.29 20.77 -9.83
C ILE A 23 4.22 19.25 -9.87
N VAL A 24 5.04 18.60 -10.70
CA VAL A 24 5.10 17.14 -10.77
C VAL A 24 5.60 16.55 -9.45
N PHE A 25 6.63 17.16 -8.86
CA PHE A 25 7.16 16.78 -7.55
C PHE A 25 6.13 16.99 -6.43
N SER A 26 5.38 18.09 -6.47
CA SER A 26 4.28 18.40 -5.55
C SER A 26 3.15 17.38 -5.67
N ILE A 27 2.72 17.03 -6.88
CA ILE A 27 1.68 16.01 -7.11
C ILE A 27 2.18 14.63 -6.64
N PHE A 28 3.45 14.31 -6.90
CA PHE A 28 4.07 13.07 -6.47
C PHE A 28 4.24 13.00 -4.93
N MET A 29 4.62 14.09 -4.27
CA MET A 29 4.69 14.18 -2.81
C MET A 29 3.31 14.25 -2.14
N ARG A 30 2.33 14.93 -2.75
CA ARG A 30 0.96 15.06 -2.21
C ARG A 30 0.21 13.73 -2.25
N ARG A 31 0.56 12.81 -3.16
CA ARG A 31 0.11 11.41 -3.12
C ARG A 31 0.71 10.61 -1.97
N ARG A 32 1.79 11.08 -1.33
CA ARG A 32 2.35 10.50 -0.11
C ARG A 32 1.74 11.12 1.16
N LYS A 33 0.43 11.43 1.18
CA LYS A 33 -0.25 11.63 2.48
C LYS A 33 -0.31 10.27 3.16
N THR A 34 0.75 10.03 3.90
CA THR A 34 1.22 8.79 4.48
C THR A 34 0.20 8.32 5.52
N GLU A 35 -0.24 7.07 5.41
CA GLU A 35 -0.35 6.23 6.61
C GLU A 35 1.02 6.36 7.30
N SER A 36 1.13 7.31 8.25
CA SER A 36 2.42 7.87 8.68
C SER A 36 2.97 7.16 9.90
N THR A 37 2.09 6.54 10.67
CA THR A 37 2.47 5.82 11.87
C THR A 37 2.63 4.33 11.56
N PRO A 38 3.62 3.66 12.17
CA PRO A 38 3.73 2.20 12.15
C PRO A 38 2.43 1.50 12.55
N GLN A 39 1.62 2.11 13.43
CA GLN A 39 0.33 1.59 13.87
C GLN A 39 -0.75 1.67 12.78
N ASP A 40 -0.84 2.79 12.05
CA ASP A 40 -1.77 2.92 10.93
C ASP A 40 -1.45 1.89 9.84
N ILE A 41 -0.14 1.72 9.56
CA ILE A 41 0.35 0.73 8.59
C ILE A 41 0.02 -0.70 9.04
N ALA A 42 0.29 -1.03 10.30
CA ALA A 42 -0.01 -2.35 10.85
C ALA A 42 -1.52 -2.63 10.84
N THR A 43 -2.34 -1.64 11.18
CA THR A 43 -3.81 -1.75 11.21
C THR A 43 -4.37 -1.92 9.80
N SER A 44 -3.87 -1.17 8.82
CA SER A 44 -4.33 -1.26 7.43
C SER A 44 -3.96 -2.61 6.80
N LEU A 45 -2.74 -3.08 7.03
CA LEU A 45 -2.29 -4.42 6.61
C LEU A 45 -3.11 -5.53 7.28
N LEU A 46 -3.34 -5.41 8.59
CA LEU A 46 -4.13 -6.39 9.34
C LEU A 46 -5.58 -6.47 8.85
N SER A 47 -6.18 -5.33 8.52
CA SER A 47 -7.51 -5.25 7.92
C SER A 47 -7.58 -5.94 6.55
N ASP A 48 -6.59 -5.70 5.68
CA ASP A 48 -6.50 -6.34 4.37
C ASP A 48 -6.25 -7.86 4.50
N MET A 49 -5.39 -8.29 5.43
CA MET A 49 -5.14 -9.72 5.71
C MET A 49 -6.40 -10.42 6.24
N ASN A 50 -7.15 -9.80 7.15
CA ASN A 50 -8.41 -10.37 7.65
C ASN A 50 -9.47 -10.48 6.54
N ALA A 51 -9.59 -9.45 5.69
CA ALA A 51 -10.48 -9.52 4.54
C ALA A 51 -10.07 -10.64 3.56
N ASN A 52 -8.76 -10.80 3.34
CA ASN A 52 -8.22 -11.83 2.48
C ASN A 52 -8.36 -13.23 3.04
N GLN A 53 -8.39 -13.40 4.37
CA GLN A 53 -8.66 -14.69 4.99
C GLN A 53 -10.02 -15.23 4.56
N GLY A 54 -11.07 -14.41 4.62
CA GLY A 54 -12.40 -14.80 4.17
C GLY A 54 -12.43 -15.16 2.68
N ILE A 55 -11.67 -14.44 1.85
CA ILE A 55 -11.55 -14.74 0.42
C ILE A 55 -10.82 -16.06 0.18
N VAL A 56 -9.71 -16.32 0.89
CA VAL A 56 -8.92 -17.56 0.78
C VAL A 56 -9.73 -18.79 1.22
N GLU A 57 -10.51 -18.66 2.30
CA GLU A 57 -11.40 -19.72 2.79
C GLU A 57 -12.54 -20.00 1.80
N GLN A 58 -13.06 -18.96 1.14
CA GLN A 58 -14.16 -19.09 0.18
C GLN A 58 -13.70 -19.40 -1.25
N ALA A 59 -12.43 -19.21 -1.57
CA ALA A 59 -11.88 -19.40 -2.91
C ALA A 59 -12.05 -20.84 -3.44
N GLY A 60 -12.09 -21.84 -2.55
CA GLY A 60 -12.38 -23.23 -2.92
C GLY A 60 -13.87 -23.53 -3.19
N SER A 61 -14.77 -22.66 -2.72
CA SER A 61 -16.22 -22.92 -2.69
C SER A 61 -17.03 -21.97 -3.57
N GLN A 62 -16.47 -20.82 -3.97
CA GLN A 62 -17.17 -19.82 -4.77
C GLN A 62 -17.03 -20.03 -6.27
N MET A 63 -18.17 -20.05 -6.97
CA MET A 63 -18.27 -19.98 -8.43
C MET A 63 -17.77 -18.66 -9.02
N ARG A 64 -17.73 -17.58 -8.21
CA ARG A 64 -17.27 -16.26 -8.61
C ARG A 64 -15.99 -15.92 -7.85
N PRO A 65 -14.85 -15.97 -8.51
CA PRO A 65 -13.60 -15.75 -7.83
C PRO A 65 -13.38 -14.26 -7.56
N THR A 66 -13.11 -13.95 -6.29
CA THR A 66 -12.93 -12.58 -5.78
C THR A 66 -11.44 -12.26 -5.68
N THR A 67 -11.03 -11.07 -6.10
CA THR A 67 -9.63 -10.62 -6.02
C THR A 67 -9.24 -10.31 -4.57
N LEU A 68 -8.01 -10.65 -4.19
CA LEU A 68 -7.45 -10.33 -2.88
C LEU A 68 -7.16 -8.83 -2.77
N LYS A 69 -7.41 -8.28 -1.58
CA LYS A 69 -7.10 -6.89 -1.23
C LYS A 69 -5.61 -6.74 -0.98
N ILE A 70 -4.94 -5.97 -1.83
CA ILE A 70 -3.50 -5.68 -1.76
C ILE A 70 -3.21 -4.17 -1.67
N ALA A 71 -4.24 -3.37 -1.38
CA ALA A 71 -4.15 -1.92 -1.50
C ALA A 71 -3.27 -1.29 -0.41
N SER A 72 -3.37 -1.75 0.84
CA SER A 72 -2.47 -1.32 1.92
C SER A 72 -1.03 -1.77 1.67
N TRP A 73 -0.87 -2.99 1.16
CA TRP A 73 0.43 -3.55 0.79
C TRP A 73 1.15 -2.69 -0.25
N GLN A 74 0.49 -2.35 -1.35
CA GLN A 74 1.04 -1.49 -2.41
C GLN A 74 1.48 -0.10 -1.92
N ARG A 75 0.91 0.38 -0.80
CA ARG A 75 1.25 1.71 -0.22
C ARG A 75 2.34 1.65 0.85
N ASN A 76 2.58 0.47 1.43
CA ASN A 76 3.35 0.35 2.67
C ASN A 76 4.39 -0.78 2.68
N SER A 77 4.54 -1.54 1.60
CA SER A 77 5.56 -2.60 1.46
C SER A 77 6.96 -2.13 1.87
N ASP A 78 7.28 -0.87 1.56
CA ASP A 78 8.60 -0.28 1.75
C ASP A 78 8.82 0.23 3.19
N LYS A 79 7.74 0.30 3.98
CA LYS A 79 7.72 0.90 5.33
C LYS A 79 7.65 -0.13 6.45
N LEU A 80 7.86 -1.41 6.16
CA LEU A 80 7.79 -2.49 7.16
C LEU A 80 9.01 -2.57 8.09
N GLY A 81 9.86 -1.54 8.09
CA GLY A 81 11.07 -1.42 8.90
C GLY A 81 10.87 -1.65 10.41
N PHE A 82 9.66 -1.39 10.90
CA PHE A 82 9.29 -1.51 12.31
C PHE A 82 8.93 -2.94 12.76
N LEU A 83 8.71 -3.86 11.81
CA LEU A 83 8.43 -5.27 12.10
C LEU A 83 9.71 -6.07 12.18
N ASP A 84 9.69 -7.13 12.99
CA ASP A 84 10.74 -8.13 13.02
C ASP A 84 10.87 -8.85 11.66
N ASN A 85 12.03 -9.44 11.41
CA ASN A 85 12.35 -10.05 10.11
C ASN A 85 11.44 -11.23 9.77
N GLU A 86 10.96 -11.99 10.77
CA GLU A 86 10.09 -13.14 10.55
C GLU A 86 8.69 -12.69 10.13
N THR A 87 8.07 -11.79 10.90
CA THR A 87 6.76 -11.21 10.58
C THR A 87 6.80 -10.50 9.23
N ARG A 88 7.84 -9.69 8.98
CA ARG A 88 8.02 -9.00 7.71
C ARG A 88 8.11 -9.99 6.54
N SER A 89 8.90 -11.05 6.68
CA SER A 89 9.04 -12.07 5.64
C SER A 89 7.70 -12.78 5.36
N ASN A 90 6.95 -13.13 6.40
CA ASN A 90 5.64 -13.77 6.27
C ASN A 90 4.62 -12.86 5.56
N ILE A 91 4.59 -11.57 5.90
CA ILE A 91 3.72 -10.57 5.24
C ILE A 91 4.12 -10.40 3.77
N ILE A 92 5.42 -10.22 3.48
CA ILE A 92 5.93 -10.11 2.10
C ILE A 92 5.52 -11.34 1.29
N ASN A 93 5.75 -12.54 1.84
CA ASN A 93 5.45 -13.78 1.17
C ASN A 93 3.95 -13.94 0.89
N PHE A 94 3.10 -13.61 1.87
CA PHE A 94 1.65 -13.63 1.69
C PHE A 94 1.21 -12.67 0.57
N PHE A 95 1.64 -11.40 0.63
CA PHE A 95 1.18 -10.40 -0.34
C PHE A 95 1.75 -10.63 -1.75
N LYS A 96 2.95 -11.20 -1.89
CA LYS A 96 3.45 -11.68 -3.18
C LYS A 96 2.57 -12.78 -3.77
N MET A 97 2.18 -13.77 -2.96
CA MET A 97 1.24 -14.81 -3.40
C MET A 97 -0.12 -14.21 -3.76
N ALA A 98 -0.57 -13.18 -3.03
CA ALA A 98 -1.82 -12.49 -3.31
C ALA A 98 -1.78 -11.69 -4.62
N GLU A 99 -0.64 -11.06 -4.94
CA GLU A 99 -0.40 -10.40 -6.23
C GLU A 99 -0.40 -11.41 -7.38
N ASP A 100 0.30 -12.54 -7.23
CA ASP A 100 0.31 -13.62 -8.22
C ASP A 100 -1.10 -14.19 -8.44
N PHE A 101 -1.86 -14.38 -7.37
CA PHE A 101 -3.26 -14.81 -7.43
C PHE A 101 -4.12 -13.81 -8.21
N ASN A 102 -4.00 -12.52 -7.92
CA ASN A 102 -4.73 -11.46 -8.62
C ASN A 102 -4.34 -11.38 -10.09
N MET A 103 -3.06 -11.56 -10.43
CA MET A 103 -2.60 -11.58 -11.81
C MET A 103 -3.17 -12.79 -12.57
N GLN A 104 -3.14 -13.98 -11.96
CA GLN A 104 -3.76 -15.18 -12.52
C GLN A 104 -5.27 -15.00 -12.70
N MET A 105 -5.93 -14.36 -11.73
CA MET A 105 -7.35 -14.02 -11.79
C MET A 105 -7.70 -13.14 -12.99
N GLU A 106 -7.00 -12.02 -13.14
CA GLU A 106 -7.23 -11.07 -14.24
C GLU A 106 -6.93 -11.72 -15.60
N SER A 107 -5.90 -12.56 -15.68
CA SER A 107 -5.62 -13.34 -16.89
C SER A 107 -6.76 -14.33 -17.21
N ALA A 108 -7.26 -15.05 -16.22
CA ALA A 108 -8.31 -16.05 -16.41
C ALA A 108 -9.65 -15.39 -16.81
N LYS A 109 -9.97 -14.22 -16.24
CA LYS A 109 -11.10 -13.38 -16.69
C LYS A 109 -10.94 -12.98 -18.16
N LYS A 110 -9.75 -12.51 -18.56
CA LYS A 110 -9.46 -12.10 -19.94
C LYS A 110 -9.65 -13.25 -20.93
N PHE A 111 -9.24 -14.46 -20.57
CA PHE A 111 -9.35 -15.65 -21.42
C PHE A 111 -10.65 -16.46 -21.23
N LYS A 112 -11.62 -15.96 -20.43
CA LYS A 112 -12.85 -16.69 -20.03
C LYS A 112 -12.58 -18.10 -19.47
N ALA A 113 -11.40 -18.30 -18.92
CA ALA A 113 -10.88 -19.61 -18.55
C ALA A 113 -11.11 -19.85 -17.06
N THR A 114 -12.37 -19.79 -16.63
CA THR A 114 -12.77 -19.90 -15.20
C THR A 114 -12.34 -21.22 -14.56
N SER A 115 -12.14 -22.28 -15.35
CA SER A 115 -11.61 -23.57 -14.91
C SER A 115 -10.14 -23.54 -14.45
N TYR A 116 -9.33 -22.57 -14.89
CA TYR A 116 -7.96 -22.40 -14.39
C TYR A 116 -7.93 -21.83 -12.97
N ILE A 117 -9.00 -21.14 -12.58
CA ILE A 117 -9.10 -20.46 -11.28
C ILE A 117 -9.34 -21.47 -10.16
N SER A 118 -10.09 -22.55 -10.43
CA SER A 118 -10.28 -23.66 -9.48
C SER A 118 -9.02 -24.47 -9.20
N GLY A 119 -7.96 -24.32 -10.02
CA GLY A 119 -6.67 -24.96 -9.82
C GLY A 119 -5.68 -24.15 -8.98
N ILE A 120 -6.01 -22.90 -8.62
CA ILE A 120 -5.09 -22.05 -7.86
C ILE A 120 -5.04 -22.51 -6.40
N ASN A 121 -3.87 -22.97 -5.97
CA ASN A 121 -3.67 -23.51 -4.63
C ASN A 121 -3.61 -22.38 -3.59
N THR A 122 -4.76 -22.06 -3.00
CA THR A 122 -4.88 -21.06 -1.94
C THR A 122 -4.44 -21.58 -0.56
N GLU A 123 -4.25 -22.89 -0.39
CA GLU A 123 -3.77 -23.49 0.87
C GLU A 123 -2.37 -22.98 1.24
N ARG A 124 -1.51 -22.75 0.24
CA ARG A 124 -0.15 -22.24 0.46
C ARG A 124 -0.13 -20.82 1.04
N MET A 125 -1.21 -20.05 0.87
CA MET A 125 -1.34 -18.71 1.43
C MET A 125 -1.75 -18.72 2.90
N LYS A 126 -2.42 -19.78 3.39
CA LYS A 126 -2.93 -19.85 4.77
C LYS A 126 -1.83 -19.78 5.83
N GLY A 127 -0.69 -20.44 5.58
CA GLY A 127 0.45 -20.44 6.51
C GLY A 127 1.06 -19.04 6.71
N PRO A 128 1.56 -18.40 5.65
CA PRO A 128 2.09 -17.03 5.71
C PRO A 128 1.06 -16.01 6.20
N LEU A 129 -0.21 -16.17 5.82
CA LEU A 129 -1.31 -15.32 6.29
C LEU A 129 -1.49 -15.41 7.81
N ALA A 130 -1.57 -16.62 8.36
CA ALA A 130 -1.76 -16.82 9.79
C ALA A 130 -0.58 -16.25 10.60
N LYS A 131 0.65 -16.56 10.18
CA LYS A 131 1.86 -16.09 10.86
C LYS A 131 2.04 -14.56 10.77
N GLY A 132 1.83 -13.98 9.58
CA GLY A 132 1.92 -12.53 9.41
C GLY A 132 0.84 -11.79 10.20
N ARG A 133 -0.36 -12.36 10.33
CA ARG A 133 -1.44 -11.82 11.16
C ARG A 133 -1.09 -11.85 12.64
N GLU A 134 -0.59 -12.98 13.13
CA GLU A 134 -0.19 -13.16 14.52
C GLU A 134 0.93 -12.19 14.89
N GLY A 135 1.98 -12.09 14.06
CA GLY A 135 3.07 -11.15 14.28
C GLY A 135 2.63 -9.69 14.26
N LEU A 136 1.69 -9.30 13.38
CA LEU A 136 1.10 -7.96 13.40
C LEU A 136 0.29 -7.69 14.66
N GLN A 137 -0.51 -8.67 15.12
CA GLN A 137 -1.31 -8.53 16.34
C GLN A 137 -0.42 -8.44 17.59
N GLU A 138 0.64 -9.24 17.67
CA GLU A 138 1.60 -9.21 18.75
C GLU A 138 2.35 -7.88 18.79
N TRP A 139 2.85 -7.44 17.63
CA TRP A 139 3.47 -6.13 17.49
C TRP A 139 2.50 -5.01 17.93
N MET A 140 1.24 -5.05 17.50
CA MET A 140 0.25 -4.05 17.91
C MET A 140 0.00 -4.08 19.42
N LYS A 141 -0.15 -5.25 20.05
CA LYS A 141 -0.34 -5.35 21.51
C LYS A 141 0.80 -4.72 22.30
N VAL A 142 2.04 -4.94 21.87
CA VAL A 142 3.25 -4.40 22.53
C VAL A 142 3.36 -2.89 22.30
N ASN A 143 2.99 -2.41 21.11
CA ASN A 143 3.19 -1.02 20.71
C ASN A 143 1.96 -0.11 20.94
N MET A 144 0.79 -0.66 21.28
CA MET A 144 -0.43 0.12 21.61
C MET A 144 -0.26 1.01 22.84
N GLN A 145 0.63 0.66 23.77
CA GLN A 145 0.89 1.46 24.98
C GLN A 145 1.79 2.68 24.71
N GLN A 146 2.52 2.72 23.59
CA GLN A 146 3.39 3.85 23.23
C GLN A 146 2.66 4.98 22.50
N ALA A 147 1.42 4.75 22.03
CA ALA A 147 0.54 5.80 21.52
C ALA A 147 -0.28 6.40 22.67
N GLY A 148 0.40 7.11 23.57
CA GLY A 148 -0.28 8.01 24.50
C GLY A 148 -1.11 9.07 23.76
N PRO A 149 -2.17 9.61 24.38
CA PRO A 149 -3.10 10.56 23.76
C PRO A 149 -2.41 11.91 23.50
N GLY A 150 -1.75 12.04 22.35
CA GLY A 150 -1.03 13.27 21.99
C GLY A 150 -0.94 13.58 20.49
N ALA A 151 -1.40 12.68 19.62
CA ALA A 151 -1.31 12.85 18.16
C ALA A 151 -2.46 13.68 17.55
N GLY A 152 -3.10 14.54 18.34
CA GLY A 152 -4.21 15.37 17.87
C GLY A 152 -4.32 16.66 18.66
N ARG A 153 -3.80 17.75 18.07
CA ARG A 153 -3.92 19.18 18.43
C ARG A 153 -2.63 19.84 18.92
N GLN A 154 -1.66 19.95 18.01
CA GLN A 154 -0.90 21.20 17.89
C GLN A 154 -1.49 22.03 16.76
N GLY A 155 -2.62 22.67 17.08
CA GLY A 155 -3.07 23.88 16.39
C GLY A 155 -2.82 25.04 17.33
N CYS A 156 -1.71 25.74 17.11
CA CYS A 156 -1.39 27.10 17.57
C CYS A 156 -2.58 28.05 17.32
N MET A 157 -2.95 29.10 18.06
CA MET A 157 -2.56 29.83 19.27
C MET A 157 -3.84 30.56 19.76
N PRO A 158 -3.97 30.97 21.04
CA PRO A 158 -4.96 31.95 21.46
C PRO A 158 -4.42 33.37 21.18
N GLY A 159 -4.98 34.05 20.17
CA GLY A 159 -4.73 35.47 19.94
C GLY A 159 -5.62 36.31 20.85
N MET A 160 -5.14 36.58 22.07
CA MET A 160 -5.61 37.66 22.94
C MET A 160 -4.76 38.92 22.68
N GLY A 161 -5.40 40.09 22.61
CA GLY A 161 -4.78 41.38 22.92
C GLY A 161 -4.60 42.34 21.75
N GLY A 162 -5.40 43.41 21.76
CA GLY A 162 -5.35 44.57 20.86
C GLY A 162 -6.62 45.40 21.00
#